data_AF-A0A179T6G2-F1
#
_entry.id   AF-A0A179T6G2-F1
#
_cell.length_a   1.000
_cell.length_b   1.000
_cell.length_c   1.000
_cell.angle_alpha   90.00
_cell.angle_beta   90.00
_cell.angle_gamma   90.00
#
_symmetry.space_group_name_H-M   'P 1'
#
loop_
_entity.id
_entity.type
_entity.pdbx_description
1 polymer ?
#
loop_
_entity_poly.entity_id
_entity_poly.type
_entity_poly.pdbx_seq_one_letter_code
_entity_poly.pdbx_strand_id
1 'polypeptide(L)'
;MYEWIIFYLLRAGSGNNWFQLPTNPVKAIRLIKQRGNKPVTQYDLGEFRLIGKKIGQYFINHLGIGLQAEVQKEIENIPIKKLLAMLKMEFVTFIIAYFKVLLDYQLSSLEVCVNGEFTTYNNVWFIIISNGPNYQGEFKVTTNANATNGELNMTIVHSINRFQLFMVMFFNMAEKHLSAVINTIACESISITSKKPSIIHADGDVVGETPVSISIRKSRVALIK
;
A
#
# COMPACT_ATOMS: atom_id res chain seq x y z
N MET A 1 10.58 -17.83 24.80
CA MET A 1 9.62 -16.82 25.32
C MET A 1 9.88 -15.56 24.50
N TYR A 2 9.01 -15.18 23.57
CA TYR A 2 9.24 -13.98 22.75
C TYR A 2 8.85 -12.75 23.59
N GLU A 3 9.81 -11.86 23.85
CA GLU A 3 9.52 -10.54 24.41
C GLU A 3 8.80 -9.71 23.35
N TRP A 4 7.59 -9.23 23.68
CA TRP A 4 6.82 -8.39 22.79
C TRP A 4 7.31 -6.94 22.89
N ILE A 5 7.76 -6.39 21.77
CA ILE A 5 8.02 -4.94 21.68
C ILE A 5 6.67 -4.27 21.37
N ILE A 6 6.19 -3.45 22.29
CA ILE A 6 5.00 -2.62 22.09
C ILE A 6 5.43 -1.41 21.26
N PHE A 7 4.87 -1.27 20.06
CA PHE A 7 5.11 -0.12 19.20
C PHE A 7 4.01 0.91 19.38
N TYR A 8 4.41 2.19 19.37
CA TYR A 8 3.49 3.31 19.38
C TYR A 8 3.61 4.06 18.06
N LEU A 9 2.51 4.10 17.31
CA LEU A 9 2.47 4.84 16.06
C LEU A 9 2.06 6.29 16.35
N LEU A 10 2.78 7.27 15.81
CA LEU A 10 2.36 8.67 15.84
C LEU A 10 1.98 9.10 14.42
N ARG A 11 0.83 9.76 14.29
CA ARG A 11 0.39 10.29 13.00
C ARG A 11 1.22 11.53 12.67
N ALA A 12 2.21 11.36 11.78
CA ALA A 12 3.03 12.45 11.25
C ALA A 12 2.67 12.86 9.81
N GLY A 13 1.86 12.05 9.09
CA GLY A 13 1.43 12.31 7.72
C GLY A 13 -0.08 12.34 7.53
N SER A 14 -0.54 12.80 6.36
CA SER A 14 -1.95 12.91 5.99
C SER A 14 -2.61 11.55 5.70
N GLY A 15 -1.85 10.54 5.27
CA GLY A 15 -2.37 9.23 4.82
C GLY A 15 -2.77 8.23 5.92
N ASN A 16 -2.47 8.47 7.21
CA ASN A 16 -2.64 7.45 8.24
C ASN A 16 -3.93 7.62 9.05
N ASN A 17 -5.04 7.08 8.54
CA ASN A 17 -6.36 7.12 9.18
C ASN A 17 -6.71 5.86 10.00
N TRP A 18 -5.91 4.80 9.90
CA TRP A 18 -6.20 3.51 10.55
C TRP A 18 -6.23 3.62 12.09
N PHE A 19 -5.32 4.38 12.69
CA PHE A 19 -5.14 4.37 14.15
C PHE A 19 -5.98 5.40 14.94
N GLN A 20 -6.82 6.22 14.28
CA GLN A 20 -7.64 7.28 14.92
C GLN A 20 -6.90 8.11 16.00
N LEU A 21 -5.59 8.31 15.82
CA LEU A 21 -4.80 9.09 16.77
C LEU A 21 -4.89 10.58 16.42
N PRO A 22 -4.90 11.47 17.42
CA PRO A 22 -4.81 12.90 17.20
C PRO A 22 -3.58 13.25 16.35
N THR A 23 -3.74 14.16 15.39
CA THR A 23 -2.61 14.72 14.61
C THR A 23 -1.65 15.55 15.47
N ASN A 24 -2.13 16.08 16.60
CA ASN A 24 -1.27 16.75 17.57
C ASN A 24 -0.46 15.71 18.37
N PRO A 25 0.88 15.71 18.28
CA PRO A 25 1.73 14.68 18.89
C PRO A 25 1.62 14.64 20.41
N VAL A 26 1.43 15.80 21.07
CA VAL A 26 1.26 15.87 22.54
C VAL A 26 -0.05 15.20 22.95
N LYS A 27 -1.15 15.48 22.23
CA LYS A 27 -2.44 14.81 22.46
C LYS A 27 -2.35 13.30 22.20
N ALA A 28 -1.65 12.88 21.15
CA ALA A 28 -1.43 11.48 20.84
C ALA A 28 -0.65 10.76 21.94
N ILE A 29 0.46 11.33 22.42
CA ILE A 29 1.26 10.76 23.52
C ILE A 29 0.44 10.68 24.81
N ARG A 30 -0.36 11.70 25.14
CA ARG A 30 -1.22 11.68 26.34
C ARG A 30 -2.25 10.57 26.25
N LEU A 31 -2.89 10.41 25.10
CA LEU A 31 -3.87 9.36 24.84
C LEU A 31 -3.23 7.96 24.93
N ILE A 32 -2.03 7.80 24.35
CA ILE A 32 -1.23 6.57 24.46
C ILE A 32 -0.94 6.23 25.92
N LYS A 33 -0.45 7.18 26.72
CA LYS A 33 -0.17 6.98 28.15
C LYS A 33 -1.42 6.58 28.93
N GLN A 34 -2.57 7.20 28.65
CA GLN A 34 -3.86 6.84 29.26
C GLN A 34 -4.33 5.42 28.90
N ARG A 35 -3.88 4.89 27.76
CA ARG A 35 -4.26 3.56 27.26
C ARG A 35 -3.25 2.47 27.61
N GLY A 36 -2.15 2.79 28.29
CA GLY A 36 -1.07 1.86 28.62
C GLY A 36 -1.49 0.60 29.39
N ASN A 37 -2.65 0.61 30.04
CA ASN A 37 -3.22 -0.55 30.77
C ASN A 37 -4.33 -1.29 30.01
N LYS A 38 -4.61 -0.93 28.75
CA LYS A 38 -5.64 -1.60 27.94
C LYS A 38 -5.08 -2.86 27.28
N PRO A 39 -5.94 -3.86 26.99
CA PRO A 39 -5.54 -5.02 26.19
C PRO A 39 -4.99 -4.56 24.84
N VAL A 40 -3.83 -5.10 24.48
CA VAL A 40 -3.14 -4.78 23.24
C VAL A 40 -3.72 -5.63 22.12
N THR A 41 -4.03 -5.03 20.97
CA THR A 41 -4.45 -5.78 19.78
C THR A 41 -3.21 -6.24 19.03
N GLN A 42 -3.15 -7.53 18.72
CA GLN A 42 -2.10 -8.07 17.88
C GLN A 42 -2.43 -7.83 16.42
N TYR A 43 -1.44 -7.36 15.69
CA TYR A 43 -1.50 -7.12 14.26
C TYR A 43 -0.45 -7.96 13.54
N ASP A 44 -0.89 -8.48 12.41
CA ASP A 44 -0.05 -9.18 11.45
C ASP A 44 0.73 -8.15 10.62
N LEU A 45 1.87 -8.56 10.08
CA LEU A 45 2.68 -7.74 9.18
C LEU A 45 2.81 -8.41 7.82
N GLY A 46 2.83 -7.61 6.76
CA GLY A 46 3.36 -8.10 5.49
C GLY A 46 4.88 -8.12 5.52
N GLU A 47 5.50 -9.26 5.26
CA GLU A 47 6.94 -9.35 4.96
C GLU A 47 7.11 -9.42 3.45
N PHE A 48 8.07 -8.68 2.90
CA PHE A 48 8.49 -8.79 1.51
C PHE A 48 9.99 -8.99 1.38
N ARG A 49 10.40 -9.74 0.36
CA ARG A 49 11.80 -10.01 0.02
C ARG A 49 12.03 -9.72 -1.45
N LEU A 50 12.97 -8.81 -1.69
CA LEU A 50 13.45 -8.46 -3.03
C LEU A 50 14.61 -9.39 -3.41
N ILE A 51 14.71 -9.74 -4.68
CA ILE A 51 15.86 -10.51 -5.17
C ILE A 51 17.17 -9.78 -4.84
N GLY A 52 18.17 -10.53 -4.37
CA GLY A 52 19.49 -10.00 -4.01
C GLY A 52 19.59 -9.40 -2.61
N LYS A 53 18.47 -9.17 -1.90
CA LYS A 53 18.50 -8.77 -0.48
C LYS A 53 18.42 -9.99 0.44
N LYS A 54 19.38 -10.11 1.37
CA LYS A 54 19.44 -11.21 2.35
C LYS A 54 18.39 -11.08 3.46
N ILE A 55 17.94 -9.86 3.74
CA ILE A 55 17.04 -9.55 4.86
C ILE A 55 15.67 -9.19 4.31
N GLY A 56 14.63 -9.84 4.86
CA GLY A 56 13.24 -9.48 4.60
C GLY A 56 12.88 -8.13 5.23
N GLN A 57 12.11 -7.35 4.49
CA GLN A 57 11.58 -6.06 4.93
C GLN A 57 10.09 -6.22 5.24
N TYR A 58 9.51 -5.26 5.96
CA TYR A 58 8.12 -5.35 6.41
C TYR A 58 7.32 -4.13 5.96
N PHE A 59 6.03 -4.31 5.78
CA PHE A 59 5.04 -3.26 5.63
C PHE A 59 3.86 -3.51 6.56
N ILE A 60 3.25 -2.42 7.02
CA ILE A 60 2.12 -2.42 7.95
C ILE A 60 0.81 -2.24 7.18
N ASN A 61 0.75 -1.29 6.24
CA ASN A 61 -0.48 -0.95 5.54
C ASN A 61 -0.56 -1.66 4.20
N HIS A 62 0.33 -1.31 3.28
CA HIS A 62 0.29 -1.82 1.92
C HIS A 62 1.65 -1.76 1.23
N LEU A 63 1.76 -2.62 0.23
CA LEU A 63 2.83 -2.61 -0.77
C LEU A 63 2.16 -2.45 -2.14
N GLY A 64 2.64 -1.51 -2.95
CA GLY A 64 2.16 -1.32 -4.32
C GLY A 64 3.26 -1.51 -5.35
N ILE A 65 2.88 -1.97 -6.54
CA ILE A 65 3.78 -2.24 -7.66
C ILE A 65 3.21 -1.59 -8.93
N GLY A 66 4.07 -0.98 -9.73
CA GLY A 66 3.70 -0.37 -11.01
C GLY A 66 3.33 1.11 -10.86
N LEU A 67 2.27 1.56 -11.54
CA LEU A 67 1.91 2.97 -11.69
C LEU A 67 1.94 3.76 -10.38
N GLN A 68 1.35 3.22 -9.30
CA GLN A 68 1.34 3.92 -8.00
C GLN A 68 2.74 4.11 -7.41
N ALA A 69 3.63 3.13 -7.58
CA ALA A 69 5.01 3.23 -7.14
C ALA A 69 5.79 4.26 -7.95
N GLU A 70 5.53 4.34 -9.27
CA GLU A 70 6.11 5.36 -10.14
C GLU A 70 5.60 6.77 -9.79
N VAL A 71 4.31 6.91 -9.49
CA VAL A 71 3.74 8.18 -9.01
C VAL A 71 4.39 8.59 -7.68
N GLN A 72 4.57 7.65 -6.74
CA GLN A 72 5.25 7.93 -5.48
C GLN A 72 6.71 8.37 -5.70
N LYS A 73 7.42 7.71 -6.62
CA LYS A 73 8.78 8.12 -7.02
C LYS A 73 8.79 9.51 -7.64
N GLU A 74 7.79 9.84 -8.45
CA GLU A 74 7.71 11.14 -9.12
C GLU A 74 7.34 12.27 -8.16
N ILE A 75 6.49 12.02 -7.16
CA ILE A 75 6.19 12.98 -6.08
C ILE A 75 7.49 13.44 -5.41
N GLU A 76 8.43 12.52 -5.18
CA GLU A 76 9.71 12.85 -4.57
C GLU A 76 10.57 13.79 -5.44
N ASN A 77 10.37 13.78 -6.75
CA ASN A 77 11.09 14.62 -7.72
C ASN A 77 10.44 15.99 -7.95
N ILE A 78 9.25 16.26 -7.43
CA ILE A 78 8.57 17.55 -7.62
C ILE A 78 9.27 18.64 -6.79
N PRO A 79 9.86 19.68 -7.42
CA PRO A 79 10.67 20.68 -6.70
C PRO A 79 9.87 21.50 -5.68
N ILE A 80 8.61 21.81 -6.03
CA ILE A 80 7.71 22.63 -5.20
C ILE A 80 6.96 21.82 -4.13
N LYS A 81 7.22 20.50 -3.98
CA LYS A 81 6.45 19.63 -3.08
C LYS A 81 6.42 20.14 -1.64
N LYS A 82 7.54 20.69 -1.13
CA LYS A 82 7.64 21.23 0.22
C LYS A 82 6.78 22.48 0.40
N LEU A 83 6.78 23.37 -0.60
CA LEU A 83 5.94 24.57 -0.58
C LEU A 83 4.46 24.19 -0.64
N LEU A 84 4.10 23.27 -1.54
CA LEU A 84 2.73 22.76 -1.64
C LEU A 84 2.29 22.09 -0.33
N ALA A 85 3.14 21.30 0.32
CA ALA A 85 2.86 20.71 1.63
C ALA A 85 2.65 21.77 2.72
N MET A 86 3.50 22.80 2.76
CA MET A 86 3.33 23.93 3.70
C MET A 86 2.00 24.67 3.50
N LEU A 87 1.54 24.78 2.25
CA LEU A 87 0.25 25.37 1.88
C LEU A 87 -0.94 24.40 2.03
N LYS A 88 -0.71 23.17 2.53
CA LYS A 88 -1.72 22.09 2.62
C LYS A 88 -2.32 21.68 1.26
N MET A 89 -1.54 21.81 0.19
CA MET A 89 -1.86 21.46 -1.19
C MET A 89 -1.14 20.18 -1.66
N GLU A 90 -0.94 19.22 -0.77
CA GLU A 90 -0.27 17.94 -1.06
C GLU A 90 -0.96 17.18 -2.21
N PHE A 91 -2.29 17.28 -2.29
CA PHE A 91 -3.09 16.70 -3.38
C PHE A 91 -2.71 17.24 -4.77
N VAL A 92 -2.28 18.51 -4.87
CA VAL A 92 -1.81 19.08 -6.15
C VAL A 92 -0.49 18.45 -6.57
N THR A 93 0.40 18.15 -5.61
CA THR A 93 1.64 17.42 -5.89
C THR A 93 1.33 16.04 -6.46
N PHE A 94 0.36 15.34 -5.86
CA PHE A 94 -0.12 14.05 -6.36
C PHE A 94 -0.69 14.15 -7.78
N ILE A 95 -1.56 15.12 -8.07
CA ILE A 95 -2.13 15.32 -9.42
C ILE A 95 -1.03 15.52 -10.46
N ILE A 96 -0.07 16.42 -10.19
CA ILE A 96 1.03 16.73 -11.12
C ILE A 96 1.85 15.46 -11.40
N ALA A 97 2.25 14.73 -10.35
CA ALA A 97 3.01 13.49 -10.49
C ALA A 97 2.20 12.44 -11.26
N TYR A 98 0.93 12.26 -10.91
CA TYR A 98 0.04 11.28 -11.52
C TYR A 98 -0.09 11.49 -13.04
N PHE A 99 -0.38 12.71 -13.49
CA PHE A 99 -0.52 12.98 -14.92
C PHE A 99 0.81 12.85 -15.67
N LYS A 100 1.93 13.27 -15.05
CA LYS A 100 3.25 13.11 -15.66
C LYS A 100 3.57 11.64 -15.89
N VAL A 101 3.36 10.79 -14.89
CA VAL A 101 3.59 9.35 -15.01
C VAL A 101 2.59 8.71 -15.97
N LEU A 102 1.29 9.04 -15.89
CA LEU A 102 0.23 8.41 -16.70
C LEU A 102 0.45 8.54 -18.21
N LEU A 103 1.02 9.66 -18.66
CA LEU A 103 1.31 9.91 -20.08
C LEU A 103 2.39 8.96 -20.61
N ASP A 104 3.45 8.73 -19.82
CA ASP A 104 4.62 7.96 -20.23
C ASP A 104 4.58 6.48 -19.78
N TYR A 105 3.66 6.12 -18.88
CA TYR A 105 3.61 4.80 -18.27
C TYR A 105 3.40 3.70 -19.31
N GLN A 106 4.25 2.68 -19.23
CA GLN A 106 4.18 1.49 -20.07
C GLN A 106 3.58 0.33 -19.29
N LEU A 107 2.49 -0.22 -19.81
CA LEU A 107 1.87 -1.40 -19.23
C LEU A 107 2.82 -2.59 -19.32
N SER A 108 2.82 -3.41 -18.27
CA SER A 108 3.68 -4.58 -18.15
C SER A 108 2.85 -5.87 -18.04
N SER A 109 3.48 -6.98 -18.42
CA SER A 109 2.98 -8.32 -18.10
C SER A 109 3.68 -8.82 -16.86
N LEU A 110 2.90 -9.27 -15.88
CA LEU A 110 3.36 -9.78 -14.60
C LEU A 110 2.93 -11.24 -14.45
N GLU A 111 3.84 -12.10 -14.01
CA GLU A 111 3.48 -13.44 -13.54
C GLU A 111 3.32 -13.38 -12.03
N VAL A 112 2.15 -13.77 -11.56
CA VAL A 112 1.76 -13.67 -10.17
C VAL A 112 1.43 -15.07 -9.68
N CYS A 113 2.12 -15.51 -8.62
CA CYS A 113 1.80 -16.74 -7.91
C CYS A 113 1.12 -16.37 -6.60
N VAL A 114 -0.15 -16.76 -6.42
CA VAL A 114 -0.89 -16.53 -5.18
C VAL A 114 -1.14 -17.87 -4.52
N ASN A 115 -0.66 -18.07 -3.29
CA ASN A 115 -0.80 -19.34 -2.56
C ASN A 115 -0.39 -20.60 -3.37
N GLY A 116 0.56 -20.48 -4.30
CA GLY A 116 1.03 -21.58 -5.16
C GLY A 116 0.37 -21.64 -6.54
N GLU A 117 -0.69 -20.89 -6.79
CA GLU A 117 -1.37 -20.85 -8.10
C GLU A 117 -0.82 -19.72 -8.97
N PHE A 118 -0.32 -20.08 -10.16
CA PHE A 118 0.26 -19.13 -11.10
C PHE A 118 -0.79 -18.57 -12.05
N THR A 119 -0.82 -17.25 -12.19
CA THR A 119 -1.62 -16.52 -13.17
C THR A 119 -0.77 -15.45 -13.84
N THR A 120 -0.83 -15.36 -15.17
CA THR A 120 -0.19 -14.28 -15.92
C THR A 120 -1.20 -13.18 -16.19
N TYR A 121 -0.88 -11.96 -15.76
CA TYR A 121 -1.66 -10.77 -16.05
C TYR A 121 -0.95 -9.92 -17.09
N ASN A 122 -1.69 -9.54 -18.14
CA ASN A 122 -1.19 -8.65 -19.20
C ASN A 122 -1.78 -7.25 -19.03
N ASN A 123 -1.10 -6.25 -19.58
CA ASN A 123 -1.55 -4.86 -19.56
C ASN A 123 -1.81 -4.33 -18.14
N VAL A 124 -0.92 -4.65 -17.20
CA VAL A 124 -1.07 -4.29 -15.79
C VAL A 124 -0.71 -2.82 -15.58
N TRP A 125 -1.62 -2.11 -14.92
CA TRP A 125 -1.37 -0.75 -14.42
C TRP A 125 -0.66 -0.81 -13.08
N PHE A 126 -1.23 -1.52 -12.10
CA PHE A 126 -0.62 -1.68 -10.79
C PHE A 126 -1.20 -2.88 -10.04
N ILE A 127 -0.46 -3.33 -9.02
CA ILE A 127 -0.90 -4.27 -7.99
C ILE A 127 -0.78 -3.59 -6.63
N ILE A 128 -1.78 -3.75 -5.76
CA ILE A 128 -1.76 -3.32 -4.36
C ILE A 128 -1.95 -4.55 -3.49
N ILE A 129 -1.05 -4.75 -2.52
CA ILE A 129 -1.15 -5.79 -1.50
C ILE A 129 -1.43 -5.09 -0.19
N SER A 130 -2.64 -5.28 0.35
CA SER A 130 -3.12 -4.59 1.56
C SER A 130 -3.15 -5.55 2.75
N ASN A 131 -2.67 -5.09 3.90
CA ASN A 131 -2.76 -5.79 5.18
C ASN A 131 -3.89 -5.19 6.04
N GLY A 132 -3.97 -3.87 6.15
CA GLY A 132 -4.97 -3.18 6.97
C GLY A 132 -6.23 -2.75 6.21
N PRO A 133 -7.39 -2.62 6.90
CA PRO A 133 -8.57 -1.98 6.34
C PRO A 133 -8.30 -0.49 6.16
N ASN A 134 -8.69 0.04 5.00
CA ASN A 134 -8.59 1.44 4.58
C ASN A 134 -7.27 1.79 3.87
N TYR A 135 -7.35 1.87 2.55
CA TYR A 135 -6.39 2.61 1.75
C TYR A 135 -6.60 4.12 1.95
N GLN A 136 -5.51 4.87 1.82
CA GLN A 136 -5.40 6.29 2.07
C GLN A 136 -6.46 7.10 1.27
N GLY A 137 -7.37 7.75 1.99
CA GLY A 137 -8.08 8.95 1.57
C GLY A 137 -9.13 8.84 0.45
N GLU A 138 -8.86 8.15 -0.66
CA GLU A 138 -9.60 8.38 -1.91
C GLU A 138 -9.77 7.16 -2.81
N PHE A 139 -9.15 6.00 -2.50
CA PHE A 139 -9.23 4.77 -3.29
C PHE A 139 -9.94 3.64 -2.52
N LYS A 140 -11.27 3.52 -2.67
CA LYS A 140 -12.03 2.41 -2.07
C LYS A 140 -11.92 1.13 -2.90
N VAL A 141 -10.72 0.60 -3.08
CA VAL A 141 -10.53 -0.60 -3.90
C VAL A 141 -10.38 -1.86 -3.04
N THR A 142 -9.91 -1.73 -1.80
CA THR A 142 -9.77 -2.87 -0.89
C THR A 142 -10.61 -2.65 0.36
N THR A 143 -11.85 -3.16 0.36
CA THR A 143 -12.81 -2.98 1.46
C THR A 143 -12.75 -4.09 2.52
N ASN A 144 -12.07 -5.21 2.22
CA ASN A 144 -12.12 -6.42 3.06
C ASN A 144 -10.80 -6.76 3.79
N ALA A 145 -9.76 -5.93 3.69
CA ALA A 145 -8.49 -6.21 4.37
C ALA A 145 -8.61 -6.14 5.89
N ASN A 146 -8.09 -7.14 6.60
CA ASN A 146 -8.09 -7.19 8.06
C ASN A 146 -6.73 -7.66 8.58
N ALA A 147 -5.95 -6.75 9.14
CA ALA A 147 -4.59 -7.04 9.61
C ALA A 147 -4.52 -7.92 10.87
N THR A 148 -5.60 -8.60 11.25
CA THR A 148 -5.63 -9.56 12.37
C THR A 148 -6.16 -10.93 11.95
N ASN A 149 -6.49 -11.15 10.66
CA ASN A 149 -7.07 -12.41 10.19
C ASN A 149 -6.02 -13.37 9.60
N GLY A 150 -4.75 -12.97 9.58
CA GLY A 150 -3.69 -13.76 9.00
C GLY A 150 -3.66 -13.77 7.47
N GLU A 151 -4.31 -12.84 6.79
CA GLU A 151 -4.36 -12.77 5.32
C GLU A 151 -4.01 -11.36 4.80
N LEU A 152 -3.41 -11.33 3.62
CA LEU A 152 -3.24 -10.15 2.79
C LEU A 152 -4.32 -10.13 1.71
N ASN A 153 -4.63 -8.94 1.21
CA ASN A 153 -5.55 -8.76 0.09
C ASN A 153 -4.79 -8.17 -1.10
N MET A 154 -4.61 -8.97 -2.15
CA MET A 154 -4.02 -8.51 -3.41
C MET A 154 -5.12 -7.98 -4.32
N THR A 155 -5.00 -6.73 -4.71
CA THR A 155 -5.82 -6.07 -5.73
C THR A 155 -4.94 -5.84 -6.95
N ILE A 156 -5.43 -6.20 -8.14
CA ILE A 156 -4.77 -5.90 -9.41
C ILE A 156 -5.68 -5.07 -10.30
N VAL A 157 -5.09 -4.10 -11.01
CA VAL A 157 -5.77 -3.30 -12.05
C VAL A 157 -5.03 -3.50 -13.36
N HIS A 158 -5.69 -4.08 -14.35
CA HIS A 158 -5.09 -4.43 -15.64
C HIS A 158 -6.10 -4.34 -16.79
N SER A 159 -5.65 -4.33 -18.04
CA SER A 159 -6.51 -4.41 -19.24
C SER A 159 -7.61 -3.34 -19.36
N ILE A 160 -7.44 -2.17 -18.75
CA ILE A 160 -8.29 -0.98 -18.96
C ILE A 160 -7.55 0.11 -19.70
N ASN A 161 -8.31 0.98 -20.38
CA ASN A 161 -7.75 2.16 -21.01
C ASN A 161 -7.48 3.29 -19.99
N ARG A 162 -6.69 4.30 -20.40
CA ARG A 162 -6.29 5.43 -19.54
C ARG A 162 -7.48 6.21 -18.99
N PHE A 163 -8.56 6.36 -19.75
CA PHE A 163 -9.76 7.08 -19.31
C PHE A 163 -10.50 6.32 -18.21
N GLN A 164 -10.64 5.00 -18.37
CA GLN A 164 -11.19 4.12 -17.33
C GLN A 164 -10.34 4.18 -16.06
N LEU A 165 -9.01 4.13 -16.19
CA LEU A 165 -8.10 4.29 -15.05
C LEU A 165 -8.30 5.64 -14.35
N PHE A 166 -8.37 6.74 -15.12
CA PHE A 166 -8.64 8.07 -14.59
C PHE A 166 -9.99 8.12 -13.83
N MET A 167 -11.04 7.51 -14.38
CA MET A 167 -12.35 7.42 -13.74
C MET A 167 -12.33 6.62 -12.43
N VAL A 168 -11.61 5.49 -12.41
CA VAL A 168 -11.37 4.73 -11.17
C VAL A 168 -10.69 5.63 -10.15
N MET A 169 -9.67 6.39 -10.58
CA MET A 169 -8.81 7.10 -9.65
C MET A 169 -9.45 8.31 -9.00
N PHE A 170 -10.22 9.10 -9.76
CA PHE A 170 -10.75 10.38 -9.26
C PHE A 170 -12.24 10.33 -8.91
N PHE A 171 -13.01 9.39 -9.45
CA PHE A 171 -14.45 9.35 -9.26
C PHE A 171 -14.93 8.15 -8.43
N ASN A 172 -14.01 7.35 -7.85
CA ASN A 172 -14.35 6.17 -7.05
C ASN A 172 -15.35 5.23 -7.75
N MET A 173 -15.32 5.18 -9.09
CA MET A 173 -16.25 4.37 -9.90
C MET A 173 -15.94 2.86 -9.87
N ALA A 174 -15.01 2.44 -9.01
CA ALA A 174 -14.58 1.07 -8.82
C ALA A 174 -15.75 0.12 -8.50
N GLU A 175 -16.69 0.53 -7.63
CA GLU A 175 -17.76 -0.34 -7.11
C GLU A 175 -18.86 -0.69 -8.13
N LYS A 176 -19.14 0.18 -9.13
CA LYS A 176 -20.28 -0.03 -10.05
C LYS A 176 -19.91 -0.51 -11.46
N HIS A 177 -18.69 -0.24 -11.94
CA HIS A 177 -18.34 -0.48 -13.35
C HIS A 177 -17.06 -1.30 -13.59
N LEU A 178 -16.28 -1.64 -12.55
CA LEU A 178 -14.95 -2.24 -12.70
C LEU A 178 -14.73 -3.54 -11.91
N SER A 179 -15.78 -4.18 -11.40
CA SER A 179 -15.66 -5.49 -10.72
C SER A 179 -15.04 -6.59 -11.59
N ALA A 180 -15.10 -6.46 -12.93
CA ALA A 180 -14.46 -7.39 -13.86
C ALA A 180 -12.95 -7.15 -14.05
N VAL A 181 -12.42 -6.04 -13.52
CA VAL A 181 -11.05 -5.56 -13.75
C VAL A 181 -10.26 -5.49 -12.43
N ILE A 182 -10.96 -5.33 -11.32
CA ILE A 182 -10.42 -5.27 -9.98
C ILE A 182 -10.60 -6.66 -9.36
N ASN A 183 -9.56 -7.48 -9.42
CA ASN A 183 -9.57 -8.78 -8.75
C ASN A 183 -8.94 -8.60 -7.38
N THR A 184 -9.73 -8.76 -6.32
CA THR A 184 -9.24 -8.84 -4.94
C THR A 184 -9.15 -10.29 -4.51
N ILE A 185 -7.94 -10.73 -4.15
CA ILE A 185 -7.64 -12.11 -3.77
C ILE A 185 -7.05 -12.11 -2.35
N ALA A 186 -7.74 -12.79 -1.42
CA ALA A 186 -7.22 -13.05 -0.09
C ALA A 186 -6.11 -14.12 -0.16
N CYS A 187 -4.98 -13.88 0.50
CA CYS A 187 -3.82 -14.75 0.38
C CYS A 187 -2.84 -14.64 1.56
N GLU A 188 -2.10 -15.72 1.81
CA GLU A 188 -1.04 -15.74 2.82
C GLU A 188 0.34 -15.50 2.20
N SER A 189 0.50 -15.83 0.91
CA SER A 189 1.75 -15.66 0.17
C SER A 189 1.51 -15.27 -1.29
N ILE A 190 2.38 -14.40 -1.80
CA ILE A 190 2.37 -13.90 -3.17
C ILE A 190 3.80 -13.88 -3.69
N SER A 191 4.06 -14.30 -4.92
CA SER A 191 5.28 -13.95 -5.64
C SER A 191 4.94 -13.26 -6.94
N ILE A 192 5.71 -12.22 -7.28
CA ILE A 192 5.47 -11.39 -8.45
C ILE A 192 6.78 -11.28 -9.21
N THR A 193 6.77 -11.75 -10.45
CA THR A 193 7.87 -11.61 -11.39
C THR A 193 7.41 -10.80 -12.60
N SER A 194 8.36 -10.16 -13.26
CA SER A 194 8.09 -9.35 -14.44
C SER A 194 9.27 -9.43 -15.40
N LYS A 195 8.99 -9.37 -16.70
CA LYS A 195 10.05 -9.35 -17.72
C LYS A 195 10.87 -8.05 -17.70
N LYS A 196 10.19 -6.92 -17.43
CA LYS A 196 10.81 -5.63 -17.17
C LYS A 196 10.61 -5.30 -15.68
N PRO A 197 11.66 -4.90 -14.93
CA PRO A 197 11.51 -4.50 -13.54
C PRO A 197 10.42 -3.44 -13.38
N SER A 198 9.55 -3.61 -12.39
CA SER A 198 8.48 -2.68 -12.03
C SER A 198 8.74 -2.16 -10.63
N ILE A 199 8.59 -0.85 -10.44
CA ILE A 199 8.90 -0.19 -9.17
C ILE A 199 7.92 -0.67 -8.09
N ILE A 200 8.45 -0.83 -6.89
CA ILE A 200 7.74 -1.25 -5.68
C ILE A 200 7.84 -0.14 -4.64
N HIS A 201 6.70 0.20 -4.05
CA HIS A 201 6.65 1.01 -2.84
C HIS A 201 6.01 0.23 -1.69
N ALA A 202 6.44 0.50 -0.46
CA ALA A 202 5.88 -0.06 0.75
C ALA A 202 5.64 1.07 1.76
N ASP A 203 4.43 1.17 2.31
CA ASP A 203 4.03 2.20 3.27
C ASP A 203 4.34 3.66 2.86
N GLY A 204 4.43 3.93 1.56
CA GLY A 204 4.69 5.25 1.00
C GLY A 204 6.13 5.50 0.55
N ASP A 205 7.06 4.57 0.82
CA ASP A 205 8.46 4.69 0.40
C ASP A 205 8.76 3.76 -0.78
N VAL A 206 9.56 4.22 -1.74
CA VAL A 206 10.07 3.37 -2.83
C VAL A 206 11.15 2.44 -2.27
N VAL A 207 10.94 1.13 -2.36
CA VAL A 207 11.77 0.11 -1.68
C VAL A 207 12.60 -0.76 -2.61
N GLY A 208 12.27 -0.77 -3.91
CA GLY A 208 12.98 -1.55 -4.91
C GLY A 208 12.12 -1.83 -6.14
N GLU A 209 12.43 -2.92 -6.82
CA GLU A 209 11.76 -3.33 -8.06
C GLU A 209 11.50 -4.84 -8.03
N THR A 210 10.56 -5.31 -8.85
CA THR A 210 10.33 -6.74 -9.08
C THR A 210 11.59 -7.43 -9.62
N PRO A 211 11.82 -8.73 -9.33
CA PRO A 211 10.88 -9.64 -8.66
C PRO A 211 10.84 -9.52 -7.13
N VAL A 212 9.67 -9.86 -6.57
CA VAL A 212 9.40 -9.79 -5.12
C VAL A 212 8.59 -10.99 -4.66
N SER A 213 8.87 -11.45 -3.44
CA SER A 213 8.01 -12.38 -2.71
C SER A 213 7.45 -11.69 -1.48
N ILE A 214 6.16 -11.90 -1.21
CA ILE A 214 5.42 -11.33 -0.10
C ILE A 214 4.76 -12.47 0.69
N SER A 215 4.77 -12.37 2.02
CA SER A 215 4.04 -13.30 2.89
C SER A 215 3.55 -12.62 4.15
N ILE A 216 2.42 -13.07 4.68
CA ILE A 216 1.93 -12.62 5.98
C ILE A 216 2.79 -13.17 7.13
N ARG A 217 2.99 -12.35 8.15
CA ARG A 217 3.63 -12.72 9.41
C ARG A 217 2.69 -12.45 10.57
N LYS A 218 2.09 -13.54 11.05
CA LYS A 218 1.03 -13.51 12.07
C LYS A 218 1.57 -13.01 13.42
N SER A 219 0.77 -12.17 14.09
CA SER A 219 0.95 -11.72 15.47
C SER A 219 2.36 -11.21 15.78
N ARG A 220 2.92 -10.29 14.98
CA ARG A 220 4.28 -9.77 15.22
C ARG A 220 4.33 -8.45 15.96
N VAL A 221 3.26 -7.65 15.89
CA VAL A 221 3.21 -6.33 16.50
C VAL A 221 2.00 -6.23 17.40
N ALA A 222 2.20 -5.67 18.59
CA ALA A 222 1.13 -5.37 19.52
C ALA A 222 0.92 -3.85 19.52
N LEU A 223 -0.27 -3.39 19.13
CA LEU A 223 -0.64 -1.97 19.11
C LEU A 223 -1.74 -1.66 20.12
N ILE A 224 -1.55 -0.55 20.83
CA ILE A 224 -2.53 -0.04 21.79
C ILE A 224 -3.51 0.87 21.05
N LYS A 225 -4.77 0.44 20.97
CA LYS A 225 -5.86 1.14 20.27
C LYS A 225 -6.58 2.18 21.11
#